data_AF-M4SWI5-F1
#
_entry.id   AF-M4SWI5-F1
#
_cell.length_a   1.000
_cell.length_b   1.000
_cell.length_c   1.000
_cell.angle_alpha   90.00
_cell.angle_beta   90.00
_cell.angle_gamma   90.00
#
_symmetry.space_group_name_H-M   'P 1'
#
loop_
_entity.id
_entity.type
_entity.pdbx_description
1 polymer ?
#
loop_
_entity_poly.entity_id
_entity_poly.type
_entity_poly.pdbx_seq_one_letter_code
_entity_poly.pdbx_strand_id
1 'polypeptide(L)'
;VEQRSKLRKIRLAQAAATEHEHRCLLHGLAAAFGEALEANTRTVHNNEGMIQTALKHISRQQQTVAAAIALSKINTTVTADRVHTGGSGNADKVTIKLTTDGSLTGGCSVTGTDQTRQIGAAQPDVANAHSIKLTTADKLYKAAGQTEFSVTARGSCSNGASQEAKAAFASCTFGGGATAVTATTLPSGRHDDQSETINIYTGTNPGGECHESVKSATSGSKQEIQLGNALCDVLKLQITTAETPAFDGPTLQGNGAALTAVAACDARFKNLLNPTDGTANE
;
A
#
# COMPACT_ATOMS: atom_id res chain seq x y z
N VAL A 1 29.58 0.57 -3.56
CA VAL A 1 30.80 1.18 -2.97
C VAL A 1 32.06 0.79 -3.75
N GLU A 2 32.22 -0.49 -4.10
CA GLU A 2 33.39 -0.99 -4.84
C GLU A 2 33.60 -0.34 -6.23
N GLN A 3 32.54 -0.22 -7.04
CA GLN A 3 32.60 0.39 -8.38
C GLN A 3 33.11 1.85 -8.33
N ARG A 4 32.63 2.65 -7.35
CA ARG A 4 33.09 4.03 -7.13
C ARG A 4 34.59 4.10 -6.79
N SER A 5 35.06 3.16 -5.97
CA SER A 5 36.48 3.07 -5.59
C SER A 5 37.35 2.69 -6.80
N LYS A 6 36.94 1.70 -7.59
CA LYS A 6 37.63 1.29 -8.83
C LYS A 6 37.69 2.43 -9.85
N LEU A 7 36.58 3.11 -10.10
CA LEU A 7 36.54 4.29 -10.98
C LEU A 7 37.49 5.40 -10.52
N ARG A 8 37.56 5.67 -9.21
CA ARG A 8 38.50 6.64 -8.65
C ARG A 8 39.95 6.24 -8.90
N LYS A 9 40.31 4.97 -8.70
CA LYS A 9 41.66 4.46 -8.98
C LYS A 9 42.04 4.60 -10.45
N ILE A 10 41.13 4.28 -11.37
CA ILE A 10 41.36 4.43 -12.82
C ILE A 10 41.59 5.89 -13.18
N ARG A 11 40.78 6.82 -12.64
CA ARG A 11 40.97 8.27 -12.87
C ARG A 11 42.29 8.80 -12.30
N LEU A 12 42.73 8.29 -11.15
CA LEU A 12 44.04 8.62 -10.60
C LEU A 12 45.18 8.10 -11.49
N ALA A 13 45.07 6.86 -11.97
CA ALA A 13 46.02 6.29 -12.93
C ALA A 13 46.05 7.08 -14.24
N GLN A 14 44.89 7.50 -14.76
CA GLN A 14 44.78 8.35 -15.94
C GLN A 14 45.52 9.67 -15.74
N ALA A 15 45.38 10.30 -14.57
CA ALA A 15 46.07 11.56 -14.24
C ALA A 15 47.59 11.38 -14.08
N ALA A 16 48.03 10.20 -13.63
CA ALA A 16 49.44 9.86 -13.47
C ALA A 16 50.11 9.37 -14.78
N ALA A 17 49.32 9.02 -15.80
CA ALA A 17 49.83 8.49 -17.05
C ALA A 17 50.58 9.57 -17.85
N THR A 18 51.86 9.30 -18.10
CA THR A 18 52.77 10.17 -18.85
C THR A 18 52.54 10.06 -20.35
N GLU A 19 52.26 8.85 -20.83
CA GLU A 19 52.00 8.58 -22.24
C GLU A 19 50.57 8.92 -22.64
N HIS A 20 50.41 9.59 -23.78
CA HIS A 20 49.11 10.03 -24.29
C HIS A 20 48.17 8.85 -24.55
N GLU A 21 48.68 7.78 -25.15
CA GLU A 21 47.94 6.57 -25.49
C GLU A 21 47.37 5.88 -24.24
N HIS A 22 48.23 5.59 -23.27
CA HIS A 22 47.83 5.02 -21.98
C HIS A 22 46.78 5.87 -21.27
N ARG A 23 46.94 7.20 -21.32
CA ARG A 23 45.94 8.13 -20.77
C ARG A 23 44.59 8.03 -21.48
N CYS A 24 44.57 7.85 -22.79
CA CYS A 24 43.33 7.67 -23.56
C CYS A 24 42.65 6.32 -23.32
N LEU A 25 43.42 5.24 -23.20
CA LEU A 25 42.87 3.92 -22.85
C LEU A 25 42.26 3.92 -21.43
N LEU A 26 42.93 4.54 -20.45
CA LEU A 26 42.40 4.71 -19.09
C LEU A 26 41.16 5.62 -19.07
N HIS A 27 41.07 6.58 -19.99
CA HIS A 27 39.87 7.40 -20.16
C HIS A 27 38.67 6.57 -20.66
N GLY A 28 38.88 5.72 -21.65
CA GLY A 28 37.88 4.75 -22.13
C GLY A 28 37.38 3.83 -21.02
N LEU A 29 38.32 3.27 -20.26
CA LEU A 29 38.01 2.41 -19.14
C LEU A 29 37.22 3.13 -18.04
N ALA A 30 37.56 4.39 -17.75
CA ALA A 30 36.79 5.22 -16.82
C ALA A 30 35.37 5.51 -17.33
N ALA A 31 35.17 5.64 -18.65
CA ALA A 31 33.86 5.83 -19.26
C ALA A 31 32.98 4.57 -19.10
N ALA A 32 33.53 3.39 -19.39
CA ALA A 32 32.84 2.11 -19.24
C ALA A 32 32.40 1.84 -17.79
N PHE A 33 33.30 2.07 -16.83
CA PHE A 33 32.98 1.97 -15.40
C PHE A 33 31.98 3.05 -14.94
N GLY A 34 32.05 4.24 -15.53
CA GLY A 34 31.11 5.33 -15.28
C GLY A 34 29.68 4.98 -15.70
N GLU A 35 29.52 4.40 -16.89
CA GLU A 35 28.23 3.95 -17.43
C GLU A 35 27.60 2.87 -16.55
N ALA A 36 28.35 1.81 -16.20
CA ALA A 36 27.86 0.75 -15.33
C ALA A 36 27.46 1.29 -13.93
N LEU A 37 28.25 2.21 -13.37
CA LEU A 37 27.94 2.86 -12.10
C LEU A 37 26.68 3.73 -12.18
N GLU A 38 26.50 4.49 -13.26
CA GLU A 38 25.32 5.32 -13.47
C GLU A 38 24.07 4.46 -13.63
N ALA A 39 24.13 3.41 -14.44
CA ALA A 39 23.06 2.43 -14.60
C ALA A 39 22.64 1.84 -13.25
N ASN A 40 23.59 1.37 -12.45
CA ASN A 40 23.32 0.85 -11.11
C ASN A 40 22.74 1.89 -10.15
N THR A 41 23.26 3.11 -10.18
CA THR A 41 22.75 4.20 -9.34
C THR A 41 21.30 4.51 -9.69
N ARG A 42 20.97 4.52 -10.99
CA ARG A 42 19.60 4.73 -11.48
C ARG A 42 18.68 3.59 -11.08
N THR A 43 19.12 2.34 -11.21
CA THR A 43 18.38 1.16 -10.75
C THR A 43 18.07 1.24 -9.27
N VAL A 44 19.06 1.54 -8.42
CA VAL A 44 18.85 1.71 -6.98
C VAL A 44 17.84 2.82 -6.69
N HIS A 45 18.01 3.99 -7.29
CA HIS A 45 17.11 5.13 -7.08
C HIS A 45 15.66 4.80 -7.50
N ASN A 46 15.46 4.15 -8.64
CA ASN A 46 14.13 3.76 -9.11
C ASN A 46 13.49 2.73 -8.17
N ASN A 47 14.26 1.73 -7.75
CA ASN A 47 13.77 0.70 -6.82
C ASN A 47 13.40 1.30 -5.46
N GLU A 48 14.22 2.22 -4.92
CA GLU A 48 13.91 2.96 -3.70
C GLU A 48 12.61 3.76 -3.85
N GLY A 49 12.41 4.44 -4.98
CA GLY A 49 11.16 5.17 -5.27
C GLY A 49 9.91 4.28 -5.27
N MET A 50 10.02 3.09 -5.87
CA MET A 50 8.92 2.10 -5.88
C MET A 50 8.64 1.56 -4.48
N ILE A 51 9.68 1.22 -3.71
CA ILE A 51 9.56 0.76 -2.32
C ILE A 51 8.90 1.84 -1.45
N GLN A 52 9.35 3.10 -1.54
CA GLN A 52 8.77 4.21 -0.78
C GLN A 52 7.31 4.45 -1.14
N THR A 53 6.96 4.31 -2.42
CA THR A 53 5.57 4.43 -2.89
C THR A 53 4.70 3.34 -2.26
N ALA A 54 5.14 2.08 -2.31
CA ALA A 54 4.42 0.98 -1.66
C ALA A 54 4.27 1.20 -0.14
N LEU A 55 5.34 1.60 0.55
CA LEU A 55 5.32 1.90 1.99
C LEU A 55 4.34 3.03 2.35
N LYS A 56 4.26 4.07 1.52
CA LYS A 56 3.31 5.17 1.70
C LYS A 56 1.87 4.66 1.61
N HIS A 57 1.55 3.81 0.64
CA HIS A 57 0.21 3.22 0.50
C HIS A 57 -0.12 2.25 1.63
N ILE A 58 0.86 1.45 2.10
CA ILE A 58 0.70 0.58 3.27
C ILE A 58 0.41 1.41 4.52
N SER A 59 1.13 2.52 4.74
CA SER A 59 0.89 3.40 5.89
C SER A 59 -0.51 4.00 5.87
N ARG A 60 -1.00 4.43 4.70
CA ARG A 60 -2.39 4.87 4.54
C ARG A 60 -3.40 3.77 4.86
N GLN A 61 -3.15 2.54 4.39
CA GLN A 61 -4.01 1.41 4.71
C GLN A 61 -4.06 1.13 6.21
N GLN A 62 -2.92 1.21 6.90
CA GLN A 62 -2.86 1.07 8.36
C GLN A 62 -3.69 2.13 9.08
N GLN A 63 -3.71 3.36 8.58
CA GLN A 63 -4.57 4.43 9.12
C GLN A 63 -6.06 4.13 8.88
N THR A 64 -6.43 3.64 7.69
CA THR A 64 -7.81 3.19 7.40
C THR A 64 -8.25 2.07 8.35
N VAL A 65 -7.38 1.08 8.57
CA VAL A 65 -7.65 -0.02 9.53
C VAL A 65 -7.75 0.50 10.96
N ALA A 66 -6.90 1.43 11.38
CA ALA A 66 -6.97 2.04 12.70
C ALA A 66 -8.29 2.80 12.90
N ALA A 67 -8.77 3.51 11.87
CA ALA A 67 -10.07 4.17 11.89
C ALA A 67 -11.22 3.16 12.02
N ALA A 68 -11.19 2.07 11.25
CA ALA A 68 -12.18 0.99 11.38
C ALA A 68 -12.20 0.38 12.79
N ILE A 69 -11.02 0.16 13.39
CA ILE A 69 -10.89 -0.33 14.77
C ILE A 69 -11.51 0.66 15.75
N ALA A 70 -11.25 1.96 15.60
CA ALA A 70 -11.85 2.98 16.46
C ALA A 70 -13.38 3.02 16.32
N LEU A 71 -13.90 2.94 15.10
CA LEU A 71 -15.34 2.87 14.83
C LEU A 71 -15.99 1.61 15.44
N SER A 72 -15.29 0.46 15.42
CA SER A 72 -15.79 -0.78 16.01
C SER A 72 -15.94 -0.74 17.53
N LYS A 73 -15.35 0.27 18.17
CA LYS A 73 -15.44 0.49 19.62
C LYS A 73 -16.50 1.53 20.00
N ILE A 74 -17.17 2.13 19.02
CA ILE A 74 -18.22 3.09 19.28
C ILE A 74 -19.38 2.39 19.99
N ASN A 75 -19.73 2.89 21.17
CA ASN A 75 -20.87 2.44 21.95
C ASN A 75 -21.87 3.59 22.06
N THR A 76 -23.10 3.36 21.63
CA THR A 76 -24.21 4.31 21.80
C THR A 76 -25.19 3.78 22.82
N THR A 77 -25.53 4.62 23.79
CA THR A 77 -26.44 4.33 24.91
C THR A 77 -27.46 5.45 25.08
N VAL A 78 -28.55 5.20 25.79
CA VAL A 78 -29.49 6.26 26.19
C VAL A 78 -28.82 7.14 27.23
N THR A 79 -28.86 8.46 27.05
CA THR A 79 -28.29 9.39 28.03
C THR A 79 -28.98 9.22 29.38
N ALA A 80 -28.21 8.98 30.44
CA ALA A 80 -28.71 8.88 31.80
C ALA A 80 -28.99 10.29 32.36
N ASP A 81 -30.05 10.99 31.94
CA ASP A 81 -30.60 12.22 32.55
C ASP A 81 -31.83 12.76 31.77
N ARG A 82 -32.24 14.03 31.98
CA ARG A 82 -33.36 14.72 31.29
C ARG A 82 -33.23 14.64 29.75
N VAL A 83 -33.81 13.61 29.15
CA VAL A 83 -33.78 13.35 27.70
C VAL A 83 -34.86 14.09 26.91
N HIS A 84 -35.95 14.50 27.56
CA HIS A 84 -37.07 15.17 26.90
C HIS A 84 -36.78 16.66 26.68
N THR A 85 -36.70 17.06 25.42
CA THR A 85 -36.88 18.46 25.01
C THR A 85 -38.30 18.59 24.45
N GLY A 86 -39.13 19.43 25.08
CA GLY A 86 -40.48 19.68 24.59
C GLY A 86 -40.42 20.26 23.18
N GLY A 87 -41.18 19.68 22.25
CA GLY A 87 -41.32 20.24 20.91
C GLY A 87 -42.18 21.50 20.93
N SER A 88 -41.82 22.51 20.14
CA SER A 88 -42.75 23.61 19.84
C SER A 88 -43.79 23.14 18.81
N GLY A 89 -45.07 23.06 19.20
CA GLY A 89 -46.20 22.78 18.29
C GLY A 89 -47.32 21.88 18.87
N ASN A 90 -48.40 21.68 18.12
CA ASN A 90 -49.63 20.93 18.50
C ASN A 90 -49.51 19.39 18.42
N ALA A 91 -48.31 18.83 18.35
CA ALA A 91 -48.12 17.38 18.27
C ALA A 91 -47.31 16.91 19.47
N ASP A 92 -47.87 15.97 20.23
CA ASP A 92 -47.18 15.29 21.32
C ASP A 92 -45.95 14.55 20.77
N LYS A 93 -44.76 15.09 21.04
CA LYS A 93 -43.46 14.55 20.58
C LYS A 93 -42.58 14.21 21.76
N VAL A 94 -41.99 13.02 21.73
CA VAL A 94 -40.94 12.61 22.67
C VAL A 94 -39.60 12.58 21.95
N THR A 95 -38.61 13.29 22.50
CA THR A 95 -37.22 13.21 22.05
C THR A 95 -36.43 12.38 23.05
N ILE A 96 -35.61 11.45 22.56
CA ILE A 96 -34.70 10.64 23.38
C ILE A 96 -33.29 10.98 22.94
N LYS A 97 -32.49 11.48 23.88
CA LYS A 97 -31.08 11.78 23.64
C LYS A 97 -30.26 10.51 23.80
N LEU A 98 -29.34 10.30 22.87
CA LEU A 98 -28.35 9.24 22.89
C LEU A 98 -26.99 9.85 23.19
N THR A 99 -26.18 9.13 23.96
CA THR A 99 -24.76 9.44 24.18
C THR A 99 -23.92 8.37 23.51
N THR A 100 -22.80 8.80 22.93
CA THR A 100 -21.86 7.90 22.25
C THR A 100 -20.47 8.05 22.85
N ASP A 101 -19.79 6.93 23.09
CA ASP A 101 -18.40 6.88 23.55
C ASP A 101 -17.63 5.74 22.85
N GLY A 102 -16.38 5.50 23.24
CA GLY A 102 -15.50 4.45 22.68
C GLY A 102 -15.38 3.19 23.54
N SER A 103 -16.39 2.88 24.37
CA SER A 103 -16.32 1.83 25.39
C SER A 103 -16.80 0.44 24.94
N LEU A 104 -17.20 0.25 23.67
CA LEU A 104 -17.78 -1.02 23.24
C LEU A 104 -16.79 -2.17 23.41
N THR A 105 -17.14 -3.14 24.25
CA THR A 105 -16.33 -4.33 24.51
C THR A 105 -16.46 -5.34 23.37
N GLY A 106 -15.35 -5.99 22.99
CA GLY A 106 -15.34 -7.01 21.93
C GLY A 106 -15.05 -6.49 20.52
N GLY A 107 -14.71 -5.21 20.36
CA GLY A 107 -14.22 -4.65 19.10
C GLY A 107 -12.84 -5.18 18.70
N CYS A 108 -12.43 -4.96 17.45
CA CYS A 108 -11.14 -5.42 16.93
C CYS A 108 -9.96 -4.77 17.66
N SER A 109 -8.83 -5.47 17.72
CA SER A 109 -7.56 -4.96 18.26
C SER A 109 -6.41 -5.17 17.28
N VAL A 110 -5.38 -4.35 17.40
CA VAL A 110 -4.15 -4.52 16.64
C VAL A 110 -3.29 -5.58 17.36
N THR A 111 -2.85 -6.60 16.63
CA THR A 111 -1.85 -7.56 17.14
C THR A 111 -0.56 -6.82 17.48
N GLY A 112 -0.07 -6.99 18.71
CA GLY A 112 1.18 -6.37 19.17
C GLY A 112 2.38 -6.76 18.30
N THR A 113 3.40 -5.90 18.25
CA THR A 113 4.61 -6.12 17.41
C THR A 113 5.35 -7.41 17.72
N ASP A 114 5.28 -7.84 18.98
CA ASP A 114 6.03 -8.98 19.52
C ASP A 114 5.21 -10.28 19.46
N GLN A 115 3.98 -10.20 18.98
CA GLN A 115 3.10 -11.36 18.84
C GLN A 115 3.17 -11.94 17.44
N THR A 116 3.01 -13.27 17.38
CA THR A 116 2.93 -14.01 16.13
C THR A 116 1.83 -13.44 15.24
N ARG A 117 2.19 -12.96 14.04
CA ARG A 117 1.25 -12.35 13.09
C ARG A 117 0.52 -13.41 12.27
N GLN A 118 -0.33 -14.20 12.93
CA GLN A 118 -1.19 -15.17 12.27
C GLN A 118 -2.52 -14.53 11.84
N ILE A 119 -3.06 -14.96 10.71
CA ILE A 119 -4.43 -14.71 10.31
C ILE A 119 -5.21 -16.00 10.59
N GLY A 120 -6.01 -15.99 11.66
CA GLY A 120 -6.57 -17.23 12.20
C GLY A 120 -5.45 -18.15 12.71
N ALA A 121 -5.38 -19.38 12.20
CA ALA A 121 -4.33 -20.34 12.54
C ALA A 121 -3.13 -20.33 11.56
N ALA A 122 -3.19 -19.54 10.48
CA ALA A 122 -2.21 -19.57 9.40
C ALA A 122 -1.22 -18.40 9.46
N GLN A 123 0.02 -18.65 9.08
CA GLN A 123 1.01 -17.60 8.82
C GLN A 123 0.77 -17.01 7.43
N PRO A 124 0.83 -15.67 7.27
CA PRO A 124 0.83 -15.05 5.95
C PRO A 124 2.04 -15.49 5.14
N ASP A 125 1.79 -16.07 3.97
CA ASP A 125 2.82 -16.37 2.99
C ASP A 125 2.90 -15.23 1.97
N VAL A 126 3.82 -14.29 2.22
CA VAL A 126 4.01 -13.11 1.37
C VAL A 126 4.50 -13.52 -0.02
N ALA A 127 5.28 -14.60 -0.13
CA ALA A 127 5.83 -15.06 -1.41
C ALA A 127 4.73 -15.61 -2.34
N ASN A 128 3.66 -16.15 -1.77
CA ASN A 128 2.51 -16.68 -2.50
C ASN A 128 1.28 -15.76 -2.51
N ALA A 129 1.42 -14.52 -2.04
CA ALA A 129 0.34 -13.54 -2.01
C ALA A 129 -0.01 -13.09 -3.45
N HIS A 130 -1.21 -13.45 -3.91
CA HIS A 130 -1.73 -13.04 -5.23
C HIS A 130 -2.93 -12.09 -5.13
N SER A 131 -3.58 -12.06 -3.97
CA SER A 131 -4.65 -11.13 -3.63
C SER A 131 -4.53 -10.72 -2.16
N ILE A 132 -5.12 -9.59 -1.82
CA ILE A 132 -5.16 -9.08 -0.46
C ILE A 132 -6.53 -8.49 -0.16
N LYS A 133 -7.07 -8.78 1.02
CA LYS A 133 -8.32 -8.20 1.49
C LYS A 133 -8.05 -6.93 2.26
N LEU A 134 -8.50 -5.80 1.73
CA LEU A 134 -8.22 -4.47 2.27
C LEU A 134 -9.50 -3.81 2.78
N THR A 135 -9.43 -3.24 3.98
CA THR A 135 -10.47 -2.35 4.50
C THR A 135 -10.60 -1.14 3.58
N THR A 136 -11.85 -0.77 3.27
CA THR A 136 -12.14 0.29 2.30
C THR A 136 -12.65 1.56 2.96
N ALA A 137 -12.11 2.71 2.54
CA ALA A 137 -12.48 4.00 3.12
C ALA A 137 -13.97 4.32 2.96
N ASP A 138 -14.58 3.95 1.83
CA ASP A 138 -15.99 4.19 1.52
C ASP A 138 -16.94 3.28 2.30
N LYS A 139 -16.46 2.18 2.90
CA LYS A 139 -17.26 1.29 3.75
C LYS A 139 -16.91 1.39 5.23
N LEU A 140 -16.07 2.34 5.64
CA LEU A 140 -15.69 2.53 7.05
C LEU A 140 -16.90 2.67 7.98
N TYR A 141 -18.00 3.27 7.52
CA TYR A 141 -19.22 3.40 8.33
C TYR A 141 -19.80 2.04 8.78
N LYS A 142 -19.52 0.95 8.04
CA LYS A 142 -19.93 -0.42 8.42
C LYS A 142 -19.08 -1.01 9.54
N ALA A 143 -17.94 -0.38 9.84
CA ALA A 143 -17.13 -0.68 11.01
C ALA A 143 -17.79 -0.20 12.30
N ALA A 144 -18.73 0.74 12.23
CA ALA A 144 -19.54 1.09 13.39
C ALA A 144 -20.50 -0.06 13.70
N GLY A 145 -20.63 -0.39 14.97
CA GLY A 145 -21.66 -1.31 15.44
C GLY A 145 -23.08 -0.86 15.07
N GLN A 146 -24.02 -1.78 15.12
CA GLN A 146 -25.44 -1.43 14.97
C GLN A 146 -26.05 -1.14 16.33
N THR A 147 -26.66 0.03 16.51
CA THR A 147 -27.39 0.34 17.74
C THR A 147 -28.84 -0.07 17.61
N GLU A 148 -29.23 -1.07 18.39
CA GLU A 148 -30.61 -1.50 18.54
C GLU A 148 -31.29 -0.61 19.59
N PHE A 149 -32.33 0.09 19.15
CA PHE A 149 -33.18 0.86 20.04
C PHE A 149 -34.41 0.05 20.38
N SER A 150 -34.60 -0.23 21.68
CA SER A 150 -35.71 -1.03 22.18
C SER A 150 -36.60 -0.22 23.09
N VAL A 151 -37.91 -0.34 22.90
CA VAL A 151 -38.93 0.20 23.81
C VAL A 151 -39.82 -0.93 24.28
N THR A 152 -39.87 -1.13 25.59
CA THR A 152 -40.71 -2.14 26.22
C THR A 152 -42.13 -1.62 26.33
N ALA A 153 -43.08 -2.34 25.72
CA ALA A 153 -44.49 -2.01 25.83
C ALA A 153 -45.09 -2.44 27.17
N ARG A 154 -46.11 -1.71 27.62
CA ARG A 154 -46.94 -2.05 28.79
C ARG A 154 -47.90 -3.19 28.48
N GLY A 155 -48.32 -3.33 27.23
CA GLY A 155 -49.27 -4.33 26.77
C GLY A 155 -49.67 -4.15 25.30
N SER A 156 -50.45 -5.10 24.79
CA SER A 156 -51.07 -5.07 23.46
C SER A 156 -50.13 -4.83 22.29
N CYS A 157 -48.95 -5.47 22.24
CA CYS A 157 -48.12 -5.49 21.03
C CYS A 157 -48.41 -6.72 20.18
N SER A 158 -48.46 -6.54 18.86
CA SER A 158 -48.36 -7.69 17.94
C SER A 158 -46.92 -8.21 17.96
N ASN A 159 -46.75 -9.50 18.22
CA ASN A 159 -45.47 -10.20 18.14
C ASN A 159 -45.21 -10.79 16.74
N GLY A 160 -45.87 -10.26 15.71
CA GLY A 160 -45.63 -10.64 14.32
C GLY A 160 -44.18 -10.38 13.91
N ALA A 161 -43.61 -11.26 13.09
CA ALA A 161 -42.23 -11.13 12.61
C ALA A 161 -42.03 -9.82 11.82
N SER A 162 -40.82 -9.25 11.94
CA SER A 162 -40.23 -8.13 11.19
C SER A 162 -41.25 -7.14 10.60
N GLN A 163 -41.62 -6.12 11.38
CA GLN A 163 -42.52 -5.05 10.93
C GLN A 163 -41.76 -3.74 10.75
N GLU A 164 -42.25 -2.88 9.86
CA GLU A 164 -41.75 -1.50 9.78
C GLU A 164 -41.93 -0.79 11.12
N ALA A 165 -40.98 0.07 11.48
CA ALA A 165 -40.99 0.78 12.76
C ALA A 165 -42.34 1.46 13.05
N LYS A 166 -42.95 2.12 12.05
CA LYS A 166 -44.25 2.79 12.20
C LYS A 166 -45.36 1.81 12.61
N ALA A 167 -45.42 0.62 12.00
CA ALA A 167 -46.42 -0.40 12.32
C ALA A 167 -46.17 -1.01 13.70
N ALA A 168 -44.90 -1.26 14.05
CA ALA A 168 -44.51 -1.69 15.39
C ALA A 168 -44.92 -0.66 16.45
N PHE A 169 -44.65 0.63 16.22
CA PHE A 169 -45.04 1.70 17.16
C PHE A 169 -46.56 1.88 17.26
N ALA A 170 -47.29 1.81 16.15
CA ALA A 170 -48.75 1.96 16.14
C ALA A 170 -49.48 0.78 16.79
N SER A 171 -48.88 -0.40 16.80
CA SER A 171 -49.48 -1.62 17.33
C SER A 171 -49.18 -1.88 18.79
N CYS A 172 -48.55 -0.96 19.52
CA CYS A 172 -48.08 -1.17 20.88
C CYS A 172 -48.61 -0.09 21.86
N THR A 173 -48.97 -0.50 23.08
CA THR A 173 -49.18 0.45 24.19
C THR A 173 -47.91 0.55 25.02
N PHE A 174 -47.26 1.72 25.03
CA PHE A 174 -45.97 1.90 25.69
C PHE A 174 -46.05 2.03 27.22
N GLY A 175 -45.11 1.39 27.91
CA GLY A 175 -44.96 1.50 29.36
C GLY A 175 -44.12 2.69 29.77
N GLY A 176 -44.30 3.14 31.02
CA GLY A 176 -43.38 4.05 31.69
C GLY A 176 -42.48 3.27 32.64
N GLY A 177 -41.27 3.79 32.91
CA GLY A 177 -40.32 3.18 33.85
C GLY A 177 -38.87 3.29 33.38
N ALA A 178 -37.92 3.15 34.31
CA ALA A 178 -36.49 3.34 34.04
C ALA A 178 -35.90 2.35 33.02
N THR A 179 -36.54 1.19 32.83
CA THR A 179 -36.12 0.13 31.88
C THR A 179 -37.01 0.04 30.65
N ALA A 180 -37.95 0.98 30.47
CA ALA A 180 -38.89 0.96 29.36
C ALA A 180 -38.24 1.33 28.03
N VAL A 181 -37.06 1.96 28.05
CA VAL A 181 -36.29 2.33 26.86
C VAL A 181 -34.84 1.91 27.07
N THR A 182 -34.29 1.19 26.11
CA THR A 182 -32.87 0.83 26.09
C THR A 182 -32.29 1.05 24.70
N ALA A 183 -30.99 1.34 24.64
CA ALA A 183 -30.21 1.32 23.42
C ALA A 183 -29.02 0.40 23.66
N THR A 184 -28.91 -0.64 22.83
CA THR A 184 -27.83 -1.61 22.90
C THR A 184 -27.05 -1.52 21.61
N THR A 185 -25.77 -1.19 21.69
CA THR A 185 -24.90 -1.27 20.51
C THR A 185 -24.34 -2.66 20.38
N LEU A 186 -24.64 -3.32 19.27
CA LEU A 186 -24.05 -4.58 18.87
C LEU A 186 -22.71 -4.31 18.19
N PRO A 187 -21.67 -5.12 18.44
CA PRO A 187 -20.42 -5.06 17.70
C PRO A 187 -20.65 -5.07 16.19
N SER A 188 -19.79 -4.37 15.46
CA SER A 188 -19.83 -4.35 14.00
C SER A 188 -19.74 -5.76 13.42
N GLY A 189 -20.33 -5.93 12.23
CA GLY A 189 -20.31 -7.18 11.47
C GLY A 189 -18.90 -7.67 11.10
N ARG A 190 -18.84 -8.73 10.29
CA ARG A 190 -17.59 -9.40 9.92
C ARG A 190 -16.69 -8.41 9.18
N HIS A 191 -15.37 -8.53 9.32
CA HIS A 191 -14.38 -7.71 8.59
C HIS A 191 -14.64 -7.66 7.07
N ASP A 192 -15.32 -8.68 6.55
CA ASP A 192 -15.75 -8.80 5.16
C ASP A 192 -16.68 -7.68 4.69
N ASP A 193 -17.50 -7.13 5.58
CA ASP A 193 -18.51 -6.13 5.23
C ASP A 193 -17.89 -4.75 4.92
N GLN A 194 -16.70 -4.50 5.47
CA GLN A 194 -15.94 -3.25 5.36
C GLN A 194 -14.73 -3.36 4.42
N SER A 195 -14.54 -4.51 3.77
CA SER A 195 -13.33 -4.79 2.99
C SER A 195 -13.62 -5.22 1.57
N GLU A 196 -12.64 -5.07 0.69
CA GLU A 196 -12.65 -5.56 -0.68
C GLU A 196 -11.41 -6.41 -0.94
N THR A 197 -11.58 -7.46 -1.75
CA THR A 197 -10.45 -8.26 -2.23
C THR A 197 -9.84 -7.55 -3.43
N ILE A 198 -8.55 -7.22 -3.32
CA ILE A 198 -7.75 -6.65 -4.39
C ILE A 198 -6.84 -7.74 -4.95
N ASN A 199 -7.00 -8.04 -6.23
CA ASN A 199 -6.10 -8.94 -6.95
C ASN A 199 -4.85 -8.16 -7.37
N ILE A 200 -3.68 -8.66 -6.98
CA ILE A 200 -2.40 -8.01 -7.27
C ILE A 200 -1.89 -8.46 -8.65
N TYR A 201 -1.98 -9.76 -8.93
CA TYR A 201 -1.51 -10.36 -10.17
C TYR A 201 -2.64 -10.95 -11.00
N THR A 202 -2.37 -11.14 -12.29
CA THR A 202 -3.23 -11.92 -13.18
C THR A 202 -3.13 -13.39 -12.81
N GLY A 203 -4.28 -14.00 -12.49
CA GLY A 203 -4.35 -15.38 -12.03
C GLY A 203 -3.75 -15.57 -10.62
N THR A 204 -3.14 -16.72 -10.38
CA THR A 204 -2.63 -17.13 -9.07
C THR A 204 -1.10 -17.10 -8.96
N ASN A 205 -0.40 -16.56 -9.97
CA ASN A 205 1.07 -16.62 -10.05
C ASN A 205 1.70 -15.33 -9.49
N PRO A 206 2.34 -15.38 -8.31
CA PRO A 206 3.07 -14.25 -7.75
C PRO A 206 4.21 -13.82 -8.67
N GLY A 207 4.44 -12.50 -8.79
CA GLY A 207 5.47 -11.93 -9.65
C GLY A 207 5.14 -11.94 -11.16
N GLY A 208 3.98 -12.49 -11.55
CA GLY A 208 3.46 -12.42 -12.92
C GLY A 208 2.86 -11.04 -13.26
N GLU A 209 2.23 -10.89 -14.43
CA GLU A 209 1.61 -9.62 -14.86
C GLU A 209 0.67 -9.02 -13.80
N CYS A 210 0.61 -7.69 -13.70
CA CYS A 210 -0.30 -7.05 -12.74
C CYS A 210 -1.74 -7.27 -13.18
N HIS A 211 -2.64 -7.46 -12.22
CA HIS A 211 -4.06 -7.61 -12.52
C HIS A 211 -4.63 -6.33 -13.17
N GLU A 212 -5.53 -6.45 -14.14
CA GLU A 212 -6.05 -5.32 -14.91
C GLU A 212 -6.70 -4.23 -14.04
N SER A 213 -7.36 -4.64 -12.95
CA SER A 213 -8.00 -3.73 -12.00
C SER A 213 -7.02 -2.84 -11.25
N VAL A 214 -5.76 -3.24 -11.11
CA VAL A 214 -4.71 -2.44 -10.44
C VAL A 214 -3.73 -1.84 -11.43
N LYS A 215 -3.48 -2.49 -12.58
CA LYS A 215 -2.59 -1.98 -13.63
C LYS A 215 -3.02 -0.61 -14.18
N SER A 216 -4.33 -0.35 -14.19
CA SER A 216 -4.93 0.92 -14.64
C SER A 216 -5.06 1.97 -13.53
N ALA A 217 -4.44 1.76 -12.36
CA ALA A 217 -4.51 2.70 -11.24
C ALA A 217 -3.93 4.07 -11.62
N THR A 218 -4.66 5.12 -11.28
CA THR A 218 -4.22 6.52 -11.39
C THR A 218 -4.28 7.19 -10.03
N SER A 219 -3.78 8.43 -9.94
CA SER A 219 -3.87 9.24 -8.72
C SER A 219 -5.32 9.50 -8.24
N GLY A 220 -6.30 9.37 -9.13
CA GLY A 220 -7.73 9.48 -8.80
C GLY A 220 -8.41 8.15 -8.43
N SER A 221 -7.74 7.01 -8.60
CA SER A 221 -8.29 5.70 -8.22
C SER A 221 -8.45 5.57 -6.69
N LYS A 222 -9.27 4.61 -6.26
CA LYS A 222 -9.37 4.26 -4.83
C LYS A 222 -8.00 3.88 -4.25
N GLN A 223 -7.76 4.19 -2.98
CA GLN A 223 -6.45 3.99 -2.36
C GLN A 223 -6.03 2.51 -2.34
N GLU A 224 -6.98 1.59 -2.23
CA GLU A 224 -6.75 0.14 -2.19
C GLU A 224 -6.28 -0.38 -3.56
N ILE A 225 -6.77 0.24 -4.64
CA ILE A 225 -6.34 -0.03 -6.02
C ILE A 225 -4.92 0.52 -6.26
N GLN A 226 -4.63 1.74 -5.78
CA GLN A 226 -3.28 2.31 -5.83
C GLN A 226 -2.28 1.47 -5.02
N LEU A 227 -2.69 0.95 -3.85
CA LEU A 227 -1.88 0.02 -3.07
C LEU A 227 -1.63 -1.28 -3.84
N GLY A 228 -2.66 -1.87 -4.45
CA GLY A 228 -2.50 -3.07 -5.28
C GLY A 228 -1.50 -2.89 -6.42
N ASN A 229 -1.52 -1.74 -7.10
CA ASN A 229 -0.55 -1.41 -8.14
C ASN A 229 0.87 -1.29 -7.58
N ALA A 230 1.05 -0.50 -6.52
CA ALA A 230 2.35 -0.31 -5.89
C ALA A 230 2.94 -1.64 -5.35
N LEU A 231 2.09 -2.53 -4.83
CA LEU A 231 2.49 -3.88 -4.41
C LEU A 231 2.91 -4.74 -5.59
N CYS A 232 2.15 -4.74 -6.69
CA CYS A 232 2.54 -5.48 -7.89
C CYS A 232 3.91 -5.02 -8.41
N ASP A 233 4.09 -3.70 -8.52
CA ASP A 233 5.32 -3.08 -9.02
C ASP A 233 6.53 -3.42 -8.15
N VAL A 234 6.41 -3.30 -6.82
CA VAL A 234 7.52 -3.55 -5.91
C VAL A 234 7.85 -5.05 -5.79
N LEU A 235 6.85 -5.93 -5.81
CA LEU A 235 7.05 -7.37 -5.65
C LEU A 235 7.56 -8.04 -6.95
N LYS A 236 7.40 -7.38 -8.10
CA LYS A 236 8.04 -7.76 -9.36
C LYS A 236 9.51 -7.36 -9.47
N LEU A 237 10.01 -6.51 -8.57
CA LEU A 237 11.36 -5.99 -8.67
C LEU A 237 12.39 -7.12 -8.68
N GLN A 238 12.97 -7.37 -9.86
CA GLN A 238 14.21 -8.12 -10.00
C GLN A 238 15.34 -7.11 -10.05
N ILE A 239 16.18 -7.11 -9.02
CA ILE A 239 17.32 -6.20 -8.97
C ILE A 239 18.44 -6.77 -9.84
N THR A 240 18.49 -6.35 -11.10
CA THR A 240 19.61 -6.63 -11.99
C THR A 240 20.61 -5.49 -11.91
N THR A 241 21.85 -5.78 -11.54
CA THR A 241 22.94 -4.80 -11.53
C THR A 241 23.75 -4.92 -12.80
N ALA A 242 24.08 -3.78 -13.44
CA ALA A 242 25.11 -3.70 -14.45
C ALA A 242 26.46 -4.08 -13.83
N GLU A 243 27.07 -5.14 -14.37
CA GLU A 243 28.41 -5.55 -13.98
C GLU A 243 29.44 -4.52 -14.48
N THR A 244 30.53 -4.34 -13.73
CA THR A 244 31.67 -3.61 -14.28
C THR A 244 32.35 -4.46 -15.33
N PRO A 245 32.70 -3.91 -16.50
CA PRO A 245 33.42 -4.66 -17.51
C PRO A 245 34.77 -5.16 -16.97
N ALA A 246 35.16 -6.36 -17.40
CA ALA A 246 36.49 -6.90 -17.14
C ALA A 246 37.57 -6.10 -17.89
N PHE A 247 38.79 -6.12 -17.37
CA PHE A 247 39.95 -5.43 -17.96
C PHE A 247 40.57 -6.26 -19.09
N ASP A 248 39.78 -6.66 -20.08
CA ASP A 248 40.24 -7.40 -21.23
C ASP A 248 39.72 -6.80 -22.55
N GLY A 249 40.50 -7.00 -23.60
CA GLY A 249 40.22 -6.48 -24.95
C GLY A 249 38.83 -6.87 -25.47
N PRO A 250 38.43 -8.15 -25.42
CA PRO A 250 37.12 -8.59 -25.90
C PRO A 250 35.94 -7.88 -25.22
N THR A 251 35.99 -7.72 -23.89
CA THR A 251 34.91 -7.06 -23.15
C THR A 251 34.83 -5.57 -23.48
N LEU A 252 35.97 -4.91 -23.64
CA LEU A 252 36.04 -3.48 -23.93
C LEU A 252 35.72 -3.14 -25.39
N GLN A 253 36.02 -4.03 -26.34
CA GLN A 253 35.60 -3.91 -27.74
C GLN A 253 34.08 -3.91 -27.89
N GLY A 254 33.34 -4.58 -26.99
CA GLY A 254 31.88 -4.55 -26.97
C GLY A 254 31.27 -3.33 -26.26
N ASN A 255 32.07 -2.49 -25.59
CA ASN A 255 31.55 -1.39 -24.76
C ASN A 255 31.56 -0.06 -25.51
N GLY A 256 30.37 0.40 -25.93
CA GLY A 256 30.22 1.63 -26.71
C GLY A 256 30.72 2.89 -25.98
N ALA A 257 30.58 2.98 -24.66
CA ALA A 257 31.08 4.11 -23.88
C ALA A 257 32.63 4.16 -23.87
N ALA A 258 33.30 3.01 -23.76
CA ALA A 258 34.74 2.89 -23.84
C ALA A 258 35.24 3.32 -25.22
N LEU A 259 34.69 2.74 -26.29
CA LEU A 259 35.09 3.02 -27.67
C LEU A 259 34.92 4.50 -28.01
N THR A 260 33.78 5.09 -27.66
CA THR A 260 33.50 6.52 -27.89
C THR A 260 34.51 7.41 -27.17
N ALA A 261 34.83 7.10 -25.91
CA ALA A 261 35.76 7.89 -25.12
C ALA A 261 37.21 7.76 -25.62
N VAL A 262 37.64 6.58 -26.07
CA VAL A 262 38.97 6.39 -26.67
C VAL A 262 39.08 7.09 -28.02
N ALA A 263 38.08 6.93 -28.90
CA ALA A 263 38.02 7.55 -30.22
C ALA A 263 38.03 9.09 -30.16
N ALA A 264 37.43 9.66 -29.11
CA ALA A 264 37.45 11.10 -28.86
C ALA A 264 38.80 11.60 -28.33
N CYS A 265 39.62 10.73 -27.74
CA CYS A 265 40.86 11.09 -27.06
C CYS A 265 42.10 11.00 -27.96
N ASP A 266 42.17 9.99 -28.85
CA ASP A 266 43.31 9.79 -29.76
C ASP A 266 42.82 9.50 -31.19
N ALA A 267 43.38 10.23 -32.15
CA ALA A 267 42.99 10.20 -33.55
C ALA A 267 43.17 8.81 -34.20
N ARG A 268 44.09 7.98 -33.70
CA ARG A 268 44.31 6.61 -34.17
C ARG A 268 43.08 5.73 -33.98
N PHE A 269 42.25 6.05 -33.00
CA PHE A 269 41.07 5.29 -32.64
C PHE A 269 39.76 5.89 -33.17
N LYS A 270 39.82 6.94 -34.01
CA LYS A 270 38.62 7.59 -34.58
C LYS A 270 37.71 6.65 -35.35
N ASN A 271 38.24 5.56 -35.90
CA ASN A 271 37.47 4.59 -36.67
C ASN A 271 36.74 3.55 -35.80
N LEU A 272 36.95 3.53 -34.48
CA LEU A 272 36.28 2.61 -33.54
C LEU A 272 34.78 2.91 -33.32
N LEU A 273 34.22 3.92 -34.00
CA LEU A 273 32.85 4.40 -33.80
C LEU A 273 31.74 3.44 -34.29
N ASN A 274 32.08 2.23 -34.76
CA ASN A 274 31.11 1.25 -35.22
C ASN A 274 31.18 -0.05 -34.39
N PRO A 275 30.43 -0.15 -33.27
CA PRO A 275 30.50 -1.30 -32.34
C PRO A 275 30.01 -2.63 -32.94
N THR A 276 29.45 -2.62 -34.16
CA THR A 276 29.01 -3.81 -34.90
C THR A 276 29.96 -4.26 -36.00
N ASP A 277 31.02 -3.50 -36.29
CA ASP A 277 31.98 -3.84 -37.34
C ASP A 277 33.20 -4.57 -36.74
N GLY A 278 33.14 -5.90 -36.73
CA GLY A 278 34.22 -6.76 -36.21
C GLY A 278 35.54 -6.64 -36.98
N THR A 279 35.57 -5.95 -38.13
CA THR A 279 36.78 -5.77 -38.94
C THR A 279 37.52 -4.45 -38.68
N ALA A 280 36.90 -3.50 -37.96
CA ALA A 280 37.48 -2.18 -37.66
C ALA A 280 38.08 -2.08 -36.24
N ASN A 281 37.89 -3.12 -35.41
CA ASN A 281 38.19 -3.09 -33.98
C ASN A 281 39.28 -4.09 -33.54
N GLU A 282 39.97 -4.75 -34.49
CA GLU A 282 41.15 -5.62 -34.23
C GLU A 282 42.44 -4.82 -34.01
#